data_AF-A0A315BER9-F1
#
_entry.id   AF-A0A315BER9-F1
#
_cell.length_a   1.000
_cell.length_b   1.000
_cell.length_c   1.000
_cell.angle_alpha   90.00
_cell.angle_beta   90.00
_cell.angle_gamma   90.00
#
_symmetry.space_group_name_H-M   'P 1'
#
loop_
_entity.id
_entity.type
_entity.pdbx_description
1 polymer ?
#
loop_
_entity_poly.entity_id
_entity_poly.type
_entity_poly.pdbx_seq_one_letter_code
_entity_poly.pdbx_strand_id
1 'polypeptide(L)'
;DRELAAEISIDEYEQRVADEASVIEAEMAGWNFKYKLIPRYTVKETRRVKEEVITEKLLPDAKAHLNCSIVEPSATFGGSMVTNLDGYAIALVKRENNQYTLLNNLIDKSLVNSSIVNAYRKKFDACPTSTRILCETLRTQLLPASLKLKQKDLVQVIPDSNNSENEVLARPRLMYLGKTGELVLSPLHLKAGVVTTVKPKAMFMDAPNYDVALTGISKSTVEQTLLNQLAFNLYSPDHFGKIPALPNDPVYSHRLCLTHKADEKSQLLIHFNSFAQEPQFAYEQPIYDNAYDSQLVTRIDLKPQAVEAISKRVAEMWLQGIDDHITREANLQMQITVTGKCIYTSHTQKDGKFIVKNRVVYDPEGVDENVLIDQRFLTKDLMPVLASLGHIPFDGAVSFKLGKHVLVLEFTTDVANYCIAIPTLDLDTKTLCVNAFKSYTPVIAEKTAAQMEEAHIEALVGDHELNDYSIDGAIVTHDDIETIYVEI
;
A
#
# COMPACT_ATOMS: atom_id res chain seq x y z
N ASP A 1 27.41 -5.50 34.30
CA ASP A 1 26.10 -4.80 34.19
C ASP A 1 25.97 -3.92 32.96
N ARG A 2 26.84 -2.92 32.73
CA ARG A 2 26.76 -2.08 31.50
C ARG A 2 27.20 -2.80 30.20
N GLU A 3 28.17 -3.70 30.27
CA GLU A 3 28.60 -4.50 29.11
C GLU A 3 27.57 -5.57 28.73
N LEU A 4 26.99 -6.24 29.74
CA LEU A 4 25.90 -7.20 29.53
C LEU A 4 24.66 -6.54 28.89
N ALA A 5 24.32 -5.31 29.27
CA ALA A 5 23.22 -4.55 28.66
C ALA A 5 23.52 -4.08 27.23
N ALA A 6 24.79 -3.92 26.86
CA ALA A 6 25.21 -3.57 25.51
C ALA A 6 25.22 -4.81 24.60
N GLU A 7 25.70 -5.95 25.08
CA GLU A 7 25.63 -7.25 24.38
C GLU A 7 24.17 -7.68 24.14
N ILE A 8 23.30 -7.59 25.15
CA ILE A 8 21.86 -7.91 24.97
C ILE A 8 21.22 -6.98 23.91
N SER A 9 21.63 -5.71 23.83
CA SER A 9 21.10 -4.78 22.82
C SER A 9 21.60 -5.05 21.39
N ILE A 10 22.80 -5.62 21.26
CA ILE A 10 23.39 -6.02 19.98
C ILE A 10 22.76 -7.33 19.53
N ASP A 11 22.62 -8.31 20.43
CA ASP A 11 21.97 -9.58 20.14
C ASP A 11 20.49 -9.38 19.75
N GLU A 12 19.75 -8.53 20.45
CA GLU A 12 18.37 -8.19 20.08
C GLU A 12 18.28 -7.44 18.73
N TYR A 13 19.28 -6.61 18.41
CA TYR A 13 19.37 -5.92 17.13
C TYR A 13 19.71 -6.88 15.99
N GLU A 14 20.69 -7.76 16.19
CA GLU A 14 21.10 -8.78 15.23
C GLU A 14 20.00 -9.81 15.01
N GLN A 15 19.28 -10.21 16.07
CA GLN A 15 18.09 -11.05 16.00
C GLN A 15 16.99 -10.35 15.19
N ARG A 16 16.72 -9.06 15.43
CA ARG A 16 15.72 -8.30 14.66
C ARG A 16 16.14 -8.12 13.20
N VAL A 17 17.42 -7.91 12.93
CA VAL A 17 17.96 -7.80 11.57
C VAL A 17 17.91 -9.15 10.86
N ALA A 18 18.18 -10.25 11.55
CA ALA A 18 18.04 -11.61 11.04
C ALA A 18 16.56 -11.99 10.83
N ASP A 19 15.66 -11.54 11.70
CA ASP A 19 14.21 -11.70 11.54
C ASP A 19 13.70 -10.86 10.36
N GLU A 20 14.16 -9.62 10.21
CA GLU A 20 13.84 -8.78 9.04
C GLU A 20 14.43 -9.35 7.75
N ALA A 21 15.67 -9.84 7.78
CA ALA A 21 16.33 -10.49 6.65
C ALA A 21 15.64 -11.80 6.28
N SER A 22 15.24 -12.63 7.24
CA SER A 22 14.51 -13.87 6.99
C SER A 22 13.08 -13.61 6.50
N VAL A 23 12.43 -12.52 6.95
CA VAL A 23 11.15 -12.05 6.40
C VAL A 23 11.32 -11.57 4.96
N ILE A 24 12.42 -10.87 4.64
CA ILE A 24 12.76 -10.47 3.27
C ILE A 24 13.14 -11.69 2.40
N GLU A 25 13.87 -12.65 2.94
CA GLU A 25 14.23 -13.89 2.24
C GLU A 25 12.99 -14.75 1.98
N ALA A 26 12.06 -14.86 2.94
CA ALA A 26 10.75 -15.48 2.72
C ALA A 26 9.90 -14.66 1.72
N GLU A 27 10.01 -13.33 1.73
CA GLU A 27 9.40 -12.42 0.76
C GLU A 27 10.01 -12.54 -0.64
N MET A 28 11.23 -13.05 -0.78
CA MET A 28 11.88 -13.31 -2.07
C MET A 28 11.66 -14.77 -2.53
N ALA A 29 11.60 -15.71 -1.58
CA ALA A 29 11.42 -17.14 -1.83
C ALA A 29 10.01 -17.48 -2.34
N GLY A 30 8.97 -16.76 -1.89
CA GLY A 30 7.61 -16.91 -2.44
C GLY A 30 7.42 -16.42 -3.88
N TRP A 31 8.48 -15.90 -4.52
CA TRP A 31 8.40 -15.12 -5.77
C TRP A 31 9.37 -15.60 -6.86
N ASN A 32 10.09 -16.71 -6.64
CA ASN A 32 10.97 -17.38 -7.62
C ASN A 32 12.01 -16.48 -8.32
N PHE A 33 12.65 -15.58 -7.56
CA PHE A 33 13.80 -14.82 -8.09
C PHE A 33 15.09 -15.66 -8.08
N LYS A 34 15.79 -15.72 -9.22
CA LYS A 34 17.08 -16.42 -9.38
C LYS A 34 18.26 -15.74 -8.66
N TYR A 35 18.10 -14.50 -8.19
CA TYR A 35 19.20 -13.71 -7.62
C TYR A 35 19.02 -13.51 -6.11
N LYS A 36 20.06 -13.85 -5.34
CA LYS A 36 20.15 -13.62 -3.90
C LYS A 36 20.63 -12.19 -3.65
N LEU A 37 19.75 -11.31 -3.19
CA LEU A 37 20.15 -9.98 -2.73
C LEU A 37 20.87 -10.18 -1.38
N ILE A 38 22.19 -10.02 -1.34
CA ILE A 38 22.94 -9.98 -0.08
C ILE A 38 22.90 -8.52 0.42
N PRO A 39 22.09 -8.17 1.43
CA PRO A 39 22.14 -6.83 1.99
C PRO A 39 23.53 -6.62 2.61
N ARG A 40 24.38 -5.81 1.97
CA ARG A 40 25.55 -5.23 2.65
C ARG A 40 25.04 -4.22 3.67
N TYR A 41 24.77 -4.68 4.88
CA TYR A 41 24.59 -3.79 6.04
C TYR A 41 25.93 -3.14 6.37
N THR A 42 26.25 -2.05 5.67
CA THR A 42 26.99 -0.95 6.32
C THR A 42 25.94 0.04 6.77
N VAL A 43 25.31 -0.23 7.91
CA VAL A 43 24.53 0.77 8.63
C VAL A 43 25.54 1.82 9.11
N LYS A 44 25.91 2.76 8.24
CA LYS A 44 26.14 4.11 8.73
C LYS A 44 24.78 4.54 9.23
N GLU A 45 24.59 4.55 10.56
CA GLU A 45 23.42 5.15 11.18
C GLU A 45 23.21 6.52 10.53
N THR A 46 22.27 6.62 9.60
CA THR A 46 21.83 7.89 9.07
C THR A 46 21.14 8.55 10.25
N ARG A 47 21.85 9.48 10.89
CA ARG A 47 21.31 10.23 12.03
C ARG A 47 19.94 10.74 11.64
N ARG A 48 18.92 10.36 12.40
CA ARG A 48 17.55 10.82 12.18
C ARG A 48 17.55 12.34 12.03
N VAL A 49 17.03 12.82 10.90
CA VAL A 49 16.92 14.25 10.64
C VAL A 49 16.02 14.85 11.71
N LYS A 50 16.49 15.92 12.35
CA LYS A 50 15.74 16.60 13.41
C LYS A 50 14.47 17.25 12.84
N GLU A 51 13.38 17.23 13.61
CA GLU A 51 12.08 17.76 13.16
C GLU A 51 12.14 19.27 12.86
N GLU A 52 13.04 20.00 13.52
CA GLU A 52 13.25 21.43 13.25
C GLU A 52 13.79 21.66 11.84
N VAL A 53 14.72 20.80 11.39
CA VAL A 53 15.30 20.87 10.03
C VAL A 53 14.26 20.47 8.98
N ILE A 54 13.47 19.44 9.26
CA ILE A 54 12.33 19.05 8.43
C ILE A 54 11.36 20.22 8.28
N THR A 55 10.99 20.84 9.39
CA THR A 55 10.07 21.98 9.42
C THR A 55 10.62 23.13 8.59
N GLU A 56 11.88 23.49 8.79
CA GLU A 56 12.53 24.58 8.04
C GLU A 56 12.51 24.33 6.53
N LYS A 57 12.83 23.11 6.09
CA LYS A 57 12.93 22.75 4.67
C LYS A 57 11.58 22.63 3.98
N LEU A 58 10.55 22.14 4.66
CA LEU A 58 9.23 21.93 4.06
C LEU A 58 8.27 23.12 4.18
N LEU A 59 8.52 24.05 5.10
CA LEU A 59 7.60 25.15 5.37
C LEU A 59 7.27 26.01 4.12
N PRO A 60 8.22 26.34 3.21
CA PRO A 60 7.91 27.08 2.00
C PRO A 60 6.90 26.35 1.10
N ASP A 61 7.16 25.08 0.78
CA ASP A 61 6.29 24.23 -0.03
C ASP A 61 4.91 24.08 0.63
N ALA A 62 4.88 23.88 1.94
CA ALA A 62 3.66 23.72 2.71
C ALA A 62 2.77 24.97 2.67
N LYS A 63 3.36 26.15 2.85
CA LYS A 63 2.64 27.43 2.74
C LYS A 63 2.15 27.68 1.32
N ALA A 64 2.99 27.43 0.32
CA ALA A 64 2.62 27.60 -1.08
C ALA A 64 1.42 26.73 -1.46
N HIS A 65 1.41 25.47 -1.03
CA HIS A 65 0.29 24.56 -1.25
C HIS A 65 -0.98 25.05 -0.52
N LEU A 66 -0.91 25.29 0.80
CA LEU A 66 -2.10 25.66 1.59
C LEU A 66 -2.74 26.99 1.17
N ASN A 67 -1.96 27.93 0.62
CA ASN A 67 -2.50 29.20 0.10
C ASN A 67 -3.30 29.03 -1.20
N CYS A 68 -3.06 27.96 -1.95
CA CYS A 68 -3.76 27.64 -3.20
C CYS A 68 -4.87 26.60 -3.00
N SER A 69 -4.87 25.86 -1.89
CA SER A 69 -5.86 24.84 -1.59
C SER A 69 -7.19 25.44 -1.16
N ILE A 70 -8.29 25.01 -1.78
CA ILE A 70 -9.63 25.22 -1.24
C ILE A 70 -9.82 24.24 -0.08
N VAL A 71 -9.94 24.75 1.15
CA VAL A 71 -10.05 23.92 2.35
C VAL A 71 -11.52 23.73 2.72
N GLU A 72 -12.08 22.58 2.35
CA GLU A 72 -13.33 22.07 2.93
C GLU A 72 -13.04 20.81 3.76
N PRO A 73 -13.74 20.60 4.90
CA PRO A 73 -14.83 21.43 5.45
C PRO A 73 -14.33 22.69 6.18
N SER A 74 -15.15 23.75 6.19
CA SER A 74 -14.92 24.97 6.96
C SER A 74 -15.72 24.97 8.27
N ALA A 75 -15.15 25.56 9.33
CA ALA A 75 -15.81 25.76 10.61
C ALA A 75 -15.91 27.26 10.90
N THR A 76 -17.07 27.71 11.39
CA THR A 76 -17.27 29.10 11.81
C THR A 76 -17.28 29.18 13.32
N PHE A 77 -16.44 30.04 13.88
CA PHE A 77 -16.43 30.36 15.30
C PHE A 77 -17.02 31.75 15.51
N GLY A 78 -17.94 31.91 16.46
CA GLY A 78 -18.64 33.18 16.68
C GLY A 78 -17.78 34.29 17.33
N GLY A 79 -16.58 33.96 17.80
CA GLY A 79 -15.63 34.90 18.42
C GLY A 79 -14.49 35.30 17.47
N SER A 80 -13.82 36.41 17.78
CA SER A 80 -12.61 36.82 17.06
C SER A 80 -11.47 35.83 17.35
N MET A 81 -10.76 35.38 16.31
CA MET A 81 -9.56 34.57 16.44
C MET A 81 -8.32 35.43 16.21
N VAL A 82 -7.36 35.34 17.14
CA VAL A 82 -6.01 35.87 16.94
C VAL A 82 -5.26 34.95 15.98
N THR A 83 -4.64 35.53 14.96
CA THR A 83 -3.80 34.86 13.96
C THR A 83 -2.42 35.50 13.90
N ASN A 84 -1.45 34.79 13.32
CA ASN A 84 -0.16 35.37 12.99
C ASN A 84 -0.26 36.26 11.73
N LEU A 85 0.85 36.88 11.31
CA LEU A 85 0.90 37.75 10.12
C LEU A 85 0.51 37.04 8.81
N ASP A 86 0.67 35.72 8.77
CA ASP A 86 0.31 34.88 7.62
C ASP A 86 -1.15 34.38 7.69
N GLY A 87 -1.93 34.78 8.71
CA GLY A 87 -3.31 34.37 8.88
C GLY A 87 -3.54 33.00 9.54
N TYR A 88 -2.51 32.35 10.06
CA TYR A 88 -2.63 31.04 10.71
C TYR A 88 -2.77 31.12 12.23
N ALA A 89 -3.49 30.15 12.79
CA ALA A 89 -3.60 29.89 14.23
C ALA A 89 -3.87 28.40 14.48
N ILE A 90 -3.55 27.91 15.69
CA ILE A 90 -3.96 26.58 16.16
C ILE A 90 -5.17 26.76 17.08
N ALA A 91 -6.28 26.09 16.77
CA ALA A 91 -7.49 26.11 17.57
C ALA A 91 -7.63 24.81 18.37
N LEU A 92 -7.84 24.91 19.67
CA LEU A 92 -8.27 23.79 20.51
C LEU A 92 -9.80 23.77 20.54
N VAL A 93 -10.39 22.71 20.00
CA VAL A 93 -11.85 22.55 19.92
C VAL A 93 -12.31 21.36 20.76
N LYS A 94 -13.45 21.50 21.41
CA LYS A 94 -14.15 20.42 22.11
C LYS A 94 -15.48 20.16 21.45
N ARG A 95 -15.80 18.89 21.22
CA ARG A 95 -17.11 18.51 20.72
C ARG A 95 -18.09 18.33 21.89
N GLU A 96 -19.19 19.08 21.87
CA GLU A 96 -20.29 18.99 22.83
C GLU A 96 -21.62 19.00 22.07
N ASN A 97 -22.52 18.04 22.34
CA ASN A 97 -23.85 17.97 21.73
C ASN A 97 -23.88 18.16 20.19
N ASN A 98 -22.96 17.49 19.47
CA ASN A 98 -22.77 17.63 18.01
C ASN A 98 -22.31 19.01 17.50
N GLN A 99 -21.95 19.93 18.38
CA GLN A 99 -21.31 21.20 18.04
C GLN A 99 -19.83 21.20 18.48
N TYR A 100 -19.02 22.05 17.84
CA TYR A 100 -17.63 22.28 18.24
C TYR A 100 -17.52 23.63 18.95
N THR A 101 -17.10 23.61 20.20
CA THR A 101 -16.81 24.80 21.01
C THR A 101 -15.31 25.08 20.94
N LEU A 102 -14.94 26.31 20.56
CA LEU A 102 -13.56 26.79 20.65
C LEU A 102 -13.19 27.00 22.12
N LEU A 103 -12.18 26.28 22.61
CA LEU A 103 -11.68 26.42 23.97
C LEU A 103 -10.54 27.43 24.08
N ASN A 104 -9.63 27.44 23.10
CA ASN A 104 -8.47 28.31 23.07
C ASN A 104 -7.90 28.43 21.64
N ASN A 105 -7.13 29.48 21.37
CA ASN A 105 -6.36 29.64 20.14
C ASN A 105 -4.92 30.10 20.44
N LEU A 106 -3.96 29.57 19.68
CA LEU A 106 -2.53 29.82 19.88
C LEU A 106 -1.89 30.29 18.56
N ILE A 107 -0.92 31.21 18.67
CA ILE A 107 -0.13 31.75 17.55
C ILE A 107 1.38 31.55 17.71
N ASP A 108 1.79 30.60 18.56
CA ASP A 108 3.20 30.26 18.73
C ASP A 108 3.82 29.84 17.38
N LYS A 109 4.89 30.52 16.98
CA LYS A 109 5.50 30.36 15.65
C LYS A 109 5.98 28.92 15.42
N SER A 110 6.57 28.29 16.43
CA SER A 110 7.11 26.93 16.31
C SER A 110 5.97 25.92 16.14
N LEU A 111 4.94 26.01 16.98
CA LEU A 111 3.77 25.15 16.91
C LEU A 111 3.01 25.35 15.60
N VAL A 112 2.78 26.59 15.18
CA VAL A 112 2.08 26.89 13.92
C VAL A 112 2.86 26.32 12.72
N ASN A 113 4.16 26.58 12.63
CA ASN A 113 4.98 26.07 11.53
C ASN A 113 5.02 24.54 11.50
N SER A 114 5.23 23.88 12.64
CA SER A 114 5.23 22.42 12.73
C SER A 114 3.88 21.84 12.33
N SER A 115 2.77 22.50 12.69
CA SER A 115 1.41 22.08 12.37
C SER A 115 1.09 22.24 10.87
N ILE A 116 1.56 23.32 10.24
CA ILE A 116 1.49 23.52 8.79
C ILE A 116 2.23 22.40 8.05
N VAL A 117 3.47 22.11 8.46
CA VAL A 117 4.27 21.04 7.85
C VAL A 117 3.66 19.66 8.09
N ASN A 118 3.17 19.38 9.29
CA ASN A 118 2.47 18.13 9.62
C ASN A 118 1.17 17.93 8.84
N ALA A 119 0.44 19.02 8.55
CA ALA A 119 -0.73 18.98 7.69
C ALA A 119 -0.32 18.69 6.24
N TYR A 120 0.71 19.36 5.73
CA TYR A 120 1.20 19.23 4.35
C TYR A 120 1.85 17.88 4.05
N ARG A 121 2.67 17.33 4.96
CA ARG A 121 3.55 16.19 4.65
C ARG A 121 2.81 14.89 4.25
N LYS A 122 1.51 14.83 4.56
CA LYS A 122 0.59 13.71 4.38
C LYS A 122 -0.54 13.99 3.39
N LYS A 123 -0.42 15.03 2.57
CA LYS A 123 -1.43 15.48 1.62
C LYS A 123 -1.18 14.91 0.23
N PHE A 124 -2.04 13.99 -0.21
CA PHE A 124 -1.90 13.32 -1.50
C PHE A 124 -1.95 14.29 -2.67
N ASP A 125 -2.77 15.34 -2.58
CA ASP A 125 -2.88 16.42 -3.56
C ASP A 125 -1.62 17.29 -3.69
N ALA A 126 -0.71 17.25 -2.70
CA ALA A 126 0.61 17.85 -2.80
C ALA A 126 1.69 16.90 -3.34
N CYS A 127 1.37 15.61 -3.53
CA CYS A 127 2.32 14.57 -3.93
C CYS A 127 2.44 14.51 -5.47
N PRO A 128 3.65 14.44 -6.03
CA PRO A 128 3.86 14.24 -7.47
C PRO A 128 3.15 12.99 -8.00
N THR A 129 2.63 13.05 -9.22
CA THR A 129 1.80 12.00 -9.84
C THR A 129 2.40 10.59 -9.75
N SER A 130 3.69 10.44 -10.06
CA SER A 130 4.40 9.14 -10.03
C SER A 130 4.40 8.50 -8.64
N THR A 131 4.55 9.31 -7.58
CA THR A 131 4.56 8.83 -6.19
C THR A 131 3.14 8.71 -5.65
N ARG A 132 2.25 9.62 -6.06
CA ARG A 132 0.87 9.69 -5.62
C ARG A 132 0.07 8.47 -6.03
N ILE A 133 0.11 8.07 -7.31
CA ILE A 133 -0.61 6.89 -7.79
C ILE A 133 -0.18 5.65 -7.01
N LEU A 134 1.13 5.49 -6.79
CA LEU A 134 1.69 4.38 -6.01
C LEU A 134 1.17 4.38 -4.56
N CYS A 135 1.25 5.53 -3.89
CA CYS A 135 0.84 5.68 -2.49
C CYS A 135 -0.68 5.52 -2.32
N GLU A 136 -1.50 6.13 -3.20
CA GLU A 136 -2.96 5.98 -3.19
C GLU A 136 -3.36 4.51 -3.40
N THR A 137 -2.71 3.81 -4.35
CA THR A 137 -2.98 2.40 -4.63
C THR A 137 -2.65 1.50 -3.45
N LEU A 138 -1.46 1.65 -2.85
CA LEU A 138 -1.07 0.82 -1.70
C LEU A 138 -1.90 1.15 -0.45
N ARG A 139 -2.34 2.40 -0.29
CA ARG A 139 -3.15 2.83 0.84
C ARG A 139 -4.50 2.10 0.92
N THR A 140 -5.06 1.63 -0.20
CA THR A 140 -6.38 0.98 -0.23
C THR A 140 -6.45 -0.31 0.58
N GLN A 141 -5.32 -0.99 0.78
CA GLN A 141 -5.27 -2.28 1.50
C GLN A 141 -4.30 -2.24 2.70
N LEU A 142 -3.74 -1.07 3.02
CA LEU A 142 -2.74 -0.92 4.07
C LEU A 142 -3.38 -0.94 5.47
N LEU A 143 -2.94 -1.86 6.31
CA LEU A 143 -3.22 -1.86 7.74
C LEU A 143 -2.50 -0.70 8.45
N PRO A 144 -3.09 -0.10 9.49
CA PRO A 144 -2.41 0.95 10.25
C PRO A 144 -1.15 0.42 10.93
N ALA A 145 -0.19 1.32 11.17
CA ALA A 145 1.08 1.00 11.81
C ALA A 145 0.93 0.28 13.17
N SER A 146 -0.14 0.55 13.92
CA SER A 146 -0.45 -0.13 15.18
C SER A 146 -0.61 -1.64 15.03
N LEU A 147 -1.00 -2.13 13.85
CA LEU A 147 -1.23 -3.55 13.57
C LEU A 147 -0.08 -4.20 12.79
N LYS A 148 1.07 -3.52 12.64
CA LYS A 148 2.21 -4.02 11.85
C LYS A 148 2.66 -5.42 12.27
N LEU A 149 2.76 -5.67 13.59
CA LEU A 149 3.22 -6.97 14.12
C LEU A 149 2.25 -8.13 13.84
N LYS A 150 0.97 -7.81 13.61
CA LYS A 150 -0.09 -8.78 13.30
C LYS A 150 -0.35 -8.96 11.81
N GLN A 151 0.26 -8.13 10.97
CA GLN A 151 0.06 -8.22 9.52
C GLN A 151 0.40 -9.62 9.00
N LYS A 152 1.48 -10.24 9.48
CA LYS A 152 1.86 -11.61 9.11
C LYS A 152 0.80 -12.66 9.50
N ASP A 153 0.16 -12.48 10.65
CA ASP A 153 -0.84 -13.41 11.19
C ASP A 153 -2.19 -13.29 10.45
N LEU A 154 -2.39 -12.20 9.71
CA LEU A 154 -3.58 -11.93 8.90
C LEU A 154 -3.41 -12.36 7.44
N VAL A 155 -2.18 -12.60 6.98
CA VAL A 155 -1.92 -13.14 5.65
C VAL A 155 -2.30 -14.61 5.62
N GLN A 156 -3.05 -15.01 4.59
CA GLN A 156 -3.43 -16.41 4.45
C GLN A 156 -2.22 -17.26 4.07
N VAL A 157 -2.11 -18.41 4.71
CA VAL A 157 -1.12 -19.44 4.43
C VAL A 157 -1.79 -20.49 3.55
N ILE A 158 -1.16 -20.83 2.42
CA ILE A 158 -1.71 -21.72 1.40
C ILE A 158 -0.67 -22.80 1.09
N PRO A 159 -1.06 -24.07 0.86
CA PRO A 159 -0.13 -25.07 0.35
C PRO A 159 0.49 -24.63 -0.98
N ASP A 160 1.80 -24.79 -1.12
CA ASP A 160 2.51 -24.56 -2.38
C ASP A 160 2.02 -25.54 -3.44
N SER A 161 1.71 -25.03 -4.63
CA SER A 161 1.29 -25.82 -5.79
C SER A 161 2.37 -26.78 -6.29
N ASN A 162 3.65 -26.45 -6.09
CA ASN A 162 4.78 -27.26 -6.53
C ASN A 162 5.21 -28.31 -5.50
N ASN A 163 4.93 -28.06 -4.22
CA ASN A 163 5.18 -29.00 -3.13
C ASN A 163 4.14 -28.78 -2.01
N SER A 164 3.14 -29.65 -1.93
CA SER A 164 2.08 -29.54 -0.93
C SER A 164 2.55 -29.62 0.54
N GLU A 165 3.80 -30.03 0.79
CA GLU A 165 4.41 -30.00 2.13
C GLU A 165 4.94 -28.61 2.51
N ASN A 166 5.09 -27.71 1.52
CA ASN A 166 5.50 -26.33 1.73
C ASN A 166 4.28 -25.41 1.80
N GLU A 167 4.40 -24.33 2.56
CA GLU A 167 3.39 -23.30 2.72
C GLU A 167 3.87 -21.97 2.12
N VAL A 168 3.01 -21.30 1.35
CA VAL A 168 3.24 -19.97 0.78
C VAL A 168 2.27 -18.95 1.35
N LEU A 169 2.74 -17.70 1.46
CA LEU A 169 1.97 -16.58 1.98
C LEU A 169 1.25 -15.85 0.85
N ALA A 170 -0.07 -15.67 0.99
CA ALA A 170 -0.93 -14.94 0.06
C ALA A 170 -0.78 -13.41 0.16
N ARG A 171 0.43 -12.90 -0.09
CA ARG A 171 0.73 -11.47 0.06
C ARG A 171 0.16 -10.65 -1.11
N PRO A 172 -0.35 -9.43 -0.87
CA PRO A 172 -0.72 -8.51 -1.94
C PRO A 172 0.47 -8.12 -2.81
N ARG A 173 0.32 -8.30 -4.13
CA ARG A 173 1.27 -7.85 -5.15
C ARG A 173 0.69 -6.69 -5.93
N LEU A 174 1.47 -5.61 -6.08
CA LEU A 174 1.15 -4.53 -7.01
C LEU A 174 1.80 -4.83 -8.37
N MET A 175 0.97 -4.90 -9.40
CA MET A 175 1.39 -5.16 -10.78
C MET A 175 0.92 -4.02 -11.69
N TYR A 176 1.75 -3.62 -12.64
CA TYR A 176 1.40 -2.75 -13.75
C TYR A 176 1.21 -3.60 -15.00
N LEU A 177 0.03 -3.48 -15.62
CA LEU A 177 -0.34 -4.23 -16.81
C LEU A 177 0.14 -3.48 -18.05
N GLY A 178 1.17 -3.98 -18.73
CA GLY A 178 1.79 -3.28 -19.86
C GLY A 178 0.81 -3.01 -20.99
N LYS A 179 -0.11 -3.95 -21.22
CA LYS A 179 -1.13 -3.84 -22.29
C LYS A 179 -2.19 -2.78 -22.03
N THR A 180 -2.63 -2.59 -20.79
CA THR A 180 -3.75 -1.68 -20.46
C THR A 180 -3.30 -0.38 -19.79
N GLY A 181 -2.08 -0.35 -19.26
CA GLY A 181 -1.55 0.75 -18.46
C GLY A 181 -2.19 0.87 -17.07
N GLU A 182 -2.88 -0.18 -16.62
CA GLU A 182 -3.57 -0.21 -15.33
C GLU A 182 -2.67 -0.81 -14.25
N LEU A 183 -2.87 -0.40 -13.00
CA LEU A 183 -2.28 -1.08 -11.85
C LEU A 183 -3.30 -2.00 -11.18
N VAL A 184 -2.82 -3.14 -10.69
CA VAL A 184 -3.63 -4.11 -9.95
C VAL A 184 -2.89 -4.48 -8.66
N LEU A 185 -3.55 -4.26 -7.53
CA LEU A 185 -3.11 -4.72 -6.21
C LEU A 185 -4.06 -5.83 -5.73
N SER A 186 -3.55 -7.07 -5.63
CA SER A 186 -4.33 -8.21 -5.14
C SER A 186 -3.43 -9.32 -4.60
N PRO A 187 -3.96 -10.24 -3.75
CA PRO A 187 -3.14 -11.29 -3.13
C PRO A 187 -2.71 -12.36 -4.11
N LEU A 188 -1.48 -12.84 -3.96
CA LEU A 188 -0.98 -13.99 -4.71
C LEU A 188 -1.65 -15.31 -4.29
N HIS A 189 -1.67 -16.27 -5.21
CA HIS A 189 -2.08 -17.68 -4.99
C HIS A 189 -3.56 -17.89 -4.58
N LEU A 190 -4.36 -16.83 -4.54
CA LEU A 190 -5.78 -16.89 -4.20
C LEU A 190 -6.67 -16.71 -5.43
N LYS A 191 -7.81 -17.42 -5.43
CA LYS A 191 -8.86 -17.25 -6.45
C LYS A 191 -9.72 -16.00 -6.22
N ALA A 192 -9.75 -15.49 -4.99
CA ALA A 192 -10.44 -14.26 -4.61
C ALA A 192 -9.74 -13.59 -3.44
N GLY A 193 -9.86 -12.28 -3.39
CA GLY A 193 -9.27 -11.41 -2.37
C GLY A 193 -9.62 -9.96 -2.69
N VAL A 194 -9.19 -9.02 -1.87
CA VAL A 194 -9.36 -7.60 -2.23
C VAL A 194 -8.55 -7.31 -3.48
N VAL A 195 -9.22 -6.78 -4.50
CA VAL A 195 -8.59 -6.32 -5.74
C VAL A 195 -8.77 -4.83 -5.85
N THR A 196 -7.67 -4.09 -5.93
CA THR A 196 -7.69 -2.66 -6.30
C THR A 196 -7.15 -2.53 -7.71
N THR A 197 -8.01 -2.12 -8.64
CA THR A 197 -7.64 -1.75 -10.00
C THR A 197 -7.59 -0.24 -10.11
N VAL A 198 -6.48 0.28 -10.64
CA VAL A 198 -6.24 1.71 -10.81
C VAL A 198 -5.96 1.99 -12.27
N LYS A 199 -6.69 2.95 -12.83
CA LYS A 199 -6.50 3.44 -14.19
C LYS A 199 -5.98 4.88 -14.14
N PRO A 200 -4.65 5.07 -14.24
CA PRO A 200 -4.04 6.39 -14.33
C PRO A 200 -4.64 7.24 -15.45
N LYS A 201 -4.84 8.54 -15.20
CA LYS A 201 -5.25 9.52 -16.23
C LYS A 201 -4.09 9.92 -17.15
N ALA A 202 -2.86 9.78 -16.66
CA ALA A 202 -1.63 9.94 -17.42
C ALA A 202 -0.78 8.66 -17.29
N MET A 203 0.10 8.41 -18.26
CA MET A 203 0.98 7.25 -18.26
C MET A 203 1.85 7.20 -16.99
N PHE A 204 1.70 6.13 -16.20
CA PHE A 204 2.35 5.96 -14.89
C PHE A 204 3.84 5.60 -14.99
N MET A 205 4.21 4.81 -15.99
CA MET A 205 5.58 4.39 -16.27
C MET A 205 5.81 4.23 -17.77
N ASP A 206 7.07 4.19 -18.19
CA ASP A 206 7.41 3.84 -19.57
C ASP A 206 6.74 2.51 -19.93
N ALA A 207 5.91 2.52 -20.97
CA ALA A 207 5.01 1.41 -21.26
C ALA A 207 5.79 0.20 -21.79
N PRO A 208 5.91 -0.91 -21.02
CA PRO A 208 6.46 -2.15 -21.52
C PRO A 208 5.38 -2.91 -22.31
N ASN A 209 5.80 -3.78 -23.22
CA ASN A 209 4.92 -4.75 -23.87
C ASN A 209 4.63 -6.00 -23.01
N TYR A 210 5.08 -5.98 -21.76
CA TYR A 210 4.93 -7.01 -20.74
C TYR A 210 4.49 -6.39 -19.42
N ASP A 211 4.11 -7.22 -18.45
CA ASP A 211 3.69 -6.75 -17.14
C ASP A 211 4.90 -6.66 -16.19
N VAL A 212 4.81 -5.73 -15.23
CA VAL A 212 5.86 -5.55 -14.22
C VAL A 212 5.26 -5.51 -12.83
N ALA A 213 5.98 -6.00 -11.83
CA ALA A 213 5.55 -6.00 -10.44
C ALA A 213 6.45 -5.12 -9.57
N LEU A 214 5.85 -4.39 -8.63
CA LEU A 214 6.60 -3.74 -7.56
C LEU A 214 7.26 -4.81 -6.69
N THR A 215 8.56 -4.67 -6.44
CA THR A 215 9.28 -5.61 -5.57
C THR A 215 8.76 -5.56 -4.14
N GLY A 216 8.78 -6.68 -3.42
CA GLY A 216 8.33 -6.77 -2.04
C GLY A 216 9.04 -5.76 -1.12
N ILE A 217 10.37 -5.65 -1.25
CA ILE A 217 11.18 -4.65 -0.52
C ILE A 217 10.71 -3.23 -0.80
N SER A 218 10.45 -2.89 -2.07
CA SER A 218 9.97 -1.54 -2.44
C SER A 218 8.56 -1.28 -1.92
N LYS A 219 7.67 -2.27 -2.00
CA LYS A 219 6.32 -2.21 -1.42
C LYS A 219 6.39 -1.94 0.08
N SER A 220 7.16 -2.75 0.80
CA SER A 220 7.38 -2.61 2.25
C SER A 220 7.98 -1.25 2.60
N THR A 221 8.92 -0.76 1.80
CA THR A 221 9.53 0.58 1.97
C THR A 221 8.49 1.69 1.83
N VAL A 222 7.63 1.63 0.79
CA VAL A 222 6.58 2.63 0.58
C VAL A 222 5.55 2.58 1.70
N GLU A 223 5.08 1.39 2.08
CA GLU A 223 4.09 1.22 3.14
C GLU A 223 4.60 1.71 4.48
N GLN A 224 5.84 1.39 4.85
CA GLN A 224 6.40 1.74 6.15
C GLN A 224 6.88 3.20 6.20
N THR A 225 7.66 3.63 5.22
CA THR A 225 8.33 4.93 5.25
C THR A 225 7.44 6.04 4.72
N LEU A 226 6.69 5.80 3.65
CA LEU A 226 5.90 6.87 3.02
C LEU A 226 4.49 6.94 3.64
N LEU A 227 3.81 5.81 3.76
CA LEU A 227 2.40 5.76 4.18
C LEU A 227 2.22 5.72 5.71
N ASN A 228 2.88 4.80 6.42
CA ASN A 228 2.69 4.65 7.87
C ASN A 228 3.30 5.80 8.67
N GLN A 229 4.42 6.37 8.23
CA GLN A 229 4.98 7.58 8.82
C GLN A 229 4.32 8.87 8.28
N LEU A 230 3.38 8.75 7.33
CA LEU A 230 2.68 9.88 6.71
C LEU A 230 3.65 10.95 6.20
N ALA A 231 4.65 10.50 5.44
CA ALA A 231 5.89 11.21 5.15
C ALA A 231 6.18 11.34 3.65
N PHE A 232 5.24 11.00 2.77
CA PHE A 232 5.49 10.98 1.32
C PHE A 232 5.86 12.34 0.72
N ASN A 233 5.44 13.48 1.28
CA ASN A 233 5.88 14.79 0.79
C ASN A 233 7.22 15.27 1.40
N LEU A 234 7.87 14.45 2.25
CA LEU A 234 9.27 14.65 2.67
C LEU A 234 10.26 14.29 1.56
N TYR A 235 9.80 13.60 0.52
CA TYR A 235 10.64 13.14 -0.56
C TYR A 235 10.31 13.84 -1.87
N SER A 236 11.33 14.08 -2.68
CA SER A 236 11.22 14.55 -4.05
C SER A 236 11.58 13.42 -5.00
N PRO A 237 10.72 13.05 -5.96
CA PRO A 237 11.07 12.06 -6.97
C PRO A 237 12.05 12.65 -7.99
N ASP A 238 12.92 11.81 -8.53
CA ASP A 238 13.73 12.12 -9.71
C ASP A 238 12.86 12.32 -10.97
N HIS A 239 11.68 11.68 -11.01
CA HIS A 239 10.71 11.82 -12.08
C HIS A 239 9.29 12.07 -11.54
N PHE A 240 8.73 13.26 -11.81
CA PHE A 240 7.44 13.70 -11.26
C PHE A 240 6.21 13.05 -11.94
N GLY A 241 6.30 12.76 -13.24
CA GLY A 241 5.16 12.33 -14.05
C GLY A 241 5.07 10.82 -14.24
N LYS A 242 6.16 10.20 -14.69
CA LYS A 242 6.24 8.78 -15.05
C LYS A 242 7.51 8.14 -14.52
N ILE A 243 7.47 6.85 -14.23
CA ILE A 243 8.63 6.06 -13.82
C ILE A 243 9.40 5.56 -15.06
N PRO A 244 10.70 5.85 -15.19
CA PRO A 244 11.48 5.46 -16.36
C PRO A 244 11.85 3.96 -16.36
N ALA A 245 12.01 3.41 -17.57
CA ALA A 245 12.61 2.09 -17.76
C ALA A 245 14.13 2.11 -17.51
N LEU A 246 14.67 0.96 -17.12
CA LEU A 246 16.10 0.71 -16.94
C LEU A 246 16.59 -0.30 -18.00
N PRO A 247 16.91 0.15 -19.23
CA PRO A 247 17.19 -0.75 -20.36
C PRO A 247 18.44 -1.61 -20.18
N ASN A 248 19.39 -1.17 -19.34
CA ASN A 248 20.69 -1.83 -19.13
C ASN A 248 20.83 -2.43 -17.71
N ASP A 249 19.75 -2.50 -16.94
CA ASP A 249 19.79 -3.09 -15.61
C ASP A 249 19.40 -4.58 -15.70
N PRO A 250 20.26 -5.51 -15.24
CA PRO A 250 20.01 -6.94 -15.37
C PRO A 250 18.94 -7.47 -14.40
N VAL A 251 18.56 -6.67 -13.40
CA VAL A 251 17.67 -7.09 -12.31
C VAL A 251 16.32 -6.38 -12.37
N TYR A 252 16.33 -5.07 -12.58
CA TYR A 252 15.17 -4.21 -12.45
C TYR A 252 14.74 -3.64 -13.81
N SER A 253 13.44 -3.74 -14.10
CA SER A 253 12.89 -3.17 -15.33
C SER A 253 12.68 -1.65 -15.24
N HIS A 254 12.32 -1.14 -14.06
CA HIS A 254 12.00 0.28 -13.83
C HIS A 254 12.41 0.70 -12.42
N ARG A 255 12.67 2.00 -12.25
CA ARG A 255 13.02 2.58 -10.95
C ARG A 255 12.51 4.01 -10.78
N LEU A 256 11.99 4.31 -9.60
CA LEU A 256 11.75 5.66 -9.11
C LEU A 256 12.69 5.94 -7.94
N CYS A 257 13.51 7.00 -8.02
CA CYS A 257 14.35 7.43 -6.91
C CYS A 257 13.67 8.58 -6.17
N LEU A 258 13.56 8.46 -4.85
CA LEU A 258 12.97 9.45 -3.96
C LEU A 258 14.06 10.02 -3.04
N THR A 259 14.38 11.30 -3.16
CA THR A 259 15.41 11.97 -2.33
C THR A 259 14.76 12.75 -1.20
N HIS A 260 15.22 12.56 0.05
CA HIS A 260 14.67 13.25 1.20
C HIS A 260 15.02 14.75 1.18
N LYS A 261 14.00 15.62 1.24
CA LYS A 261 14.13 17.09 1.09
C LYS A 261 14.98 17.76 2.18
N ALA A 262 15.15 17.11 3.33
CA ALA A 262 15.97 17.62 4.44
C ALA A 262 17.29 16.86 4.63
N ASP A 263 17.54 15.82 3.84
CA ASP A 263 18.81 15.09 3.80
C ASP A 263 19.02 14.47 2.43
N GLU A 264 19.73 15.17 1.55
CA GLU A 264 19.93 14.75 0.15
C GLU A 264 20.69 13.41 0.02
N LYS A 265 21.37 12.95 1.09
CA LYS A 265 22.03 11.64 1.12
C LYS A 265 21.07 10.50 1.43
N SER A 266 19.89 10.79 1.96
CA SER A 266 18.85 9.81 2.23
C SER A 266 17.97 9.64 0.99
N GLN A 267 18.11 8.49 0.34
CA GLN A 267 17.35 8.13 -0.86
C GLN A 267 16.57 6.84 -0.64
N LEU A 268 15.38 6.76 -1.22
CA LEU A 268 14.62 5.52 -1.35
C LEU A 268 14.57 5.13 -2.82
N LEU A 269 14.97 3.91 -3.13
CA LEU A 269 14.92 3.36 -4.48
C LEU A 269 13.73 2.42 -4.58
N ILE A 270 12.77 2.77 -5.41
CA ILE A 270 11.54 2.00 -5.62
C ILE A 270 11.67 1.27 -6.96
N HIS A 271 11.78 -0.05 -6.91
CA HIS A 271 12.10 -0.90 -8.04
C HIS A 271 10.93 -1.80 -8.48
N PHE A 272 10.83 -2.00 -9.80
CA PHE A 272 9.88 -2.92 -10.43
C PHE A 272 10.60 -3.99 -11.25
N ASN A 273 10.12 -5.22 -11.17
CA ASN A 273 10.66 -6.37 -11.91
C ASN A 273 9.72 -6.77 -13.05
N SER A 274 10.30 -7.19 -14.17
CA SER A 274 9.58 -7.99 -15.16
C SER A 274 9.42 -9.43 -14.66
N PHE A 275 8.44 -10.14 -15.20
CA PHE A 275 8.32 -11.58 -14.97
C PHE A 275 9.33 -12.36 -15.83
N ALA A 276 9.79 -13.50 -15.32
CA ALA A 276 10.69 -14.43 -16.03
C ALA A 276 9.91 -15.68 -16.50
N GLN A 277 10.45 -16.41 -17.49
CA GLN A 277 9.76 -17.52 -18.16
C GLN A 277 9.53 -18.80 -17.33
N GLU A 278 10.03 -18.91 -16.08
CA GLU A 278 9.88 -20.13 -15.26
C GLU A 278 9.45 -19.86 -13.80
N PRO A 279 8.75 -20.83 -13.16
CA PRO A 279 7.55 -21.53 -13.61
C PRO A 279 6.29 -20.65 -13.45
N GLN A 280 5.41 -20.68 -14.46
CA GLN A 280 4.26 -19.79 -14.69
C GLN A 280 3.20 -19.74 -13.56
N PHE A 281 3.08 -20.79 -12.74
CA PHE A 281 2.03 -20.90 -11.71
C PHE A 281 2.30 -20.07 -10.44
N ALA A 282 3.57 -19.68 -10.20
CA ALA A 282 3.93 -18.85 -9.05
C ALA A 282 3.41 -17.40 -9.16
N TYR A 283 2.90 -17.00 -10.33
CA TYR A 283 2.60 -15.60 -10.63
C TYR A 283 1.12 -15.28 -10.79
N GLU A 284 0.19 -16.19 -10.51
CA GLU A 284 -1.23 -15.85 -10.62
C GLU A 284 -1.73 -14.97 -9.47
N GLN A 285 -2.55 -13.97 -9.79
CA GLN A 285 -3.29 -13.16 -8.81
C GLN A 285 -4.73 -12.93 -9.30
N PRO A 286 -5.72 -12.80 -8.40
CA PRO A 286 -7.09 -12.56 -8.81
C PRO A 286 -7.23 -11.13 -9.32
N ILE A 287 -8.04 -10.97 -10.37
CA ILE A 287 -8.51 -9.68 -10.86
C ILE A 287 -10.04 -9.66 -10.82
N TYR A 288 -10.59 -8.47 -10.67
CA TYR A 288 -12.04 -8.28 -10.75
C TYR A 288 -12.53 -8.59 -12.18
N ASP A 289 -13.60 -9.37 -12.29
CA ASP A 289 -14.19 -9.65 -13.59
C ASP A 289 -15.20 -8.56 -13.97
N ASN A 290 -14.79 -7.63 -14.83
CA ASN A 290 -15.67 -6.55 -15.29
C ASN A 290 -16.98 -7.03 -15.93
N ALA A 291 -17.05 -8.28 -16.42
CA ALA A 291 -18.31 -8.85 -16.91
C ALA A 291 -19.35 -9.05 -15.79
N TYR A 292 -18.88 -9.20 -14.54
CA TYR A 292 -19.70 -9.36 -13.35
C TYR A 292 -20.53 -8.11 -13.02
N ASP A 293 -20.14 -6.93 -13.51
CA ASP A 293 -20.89 -5.66 -13.31
C ASP A 293 -22.35 -5.77 -13.76
N SER A 294 -22.64 -6.60 -14.77
CA SER A 294 -24.00 -6.86 -15.23
C SER A 294 -24.92 -7.49 -14.16
N GLN A 295 -24.34 -8.10 -13.12
CA GLN A 295 -25.06 -8.68 -11.98
C GLN A 295 -25.21 -7.69 -10.82
N LEU A 296 -24.52 -6.55 -10.86
CA LEU A 296 -24.54 -5.52 -9.81
C LEU A 296 -25.64 -4.50 -10.08
N VAL A 297 -26.89 -4.92 -9.88
CA VAL A 297 -28.07 -4.07 -10.14
C VAL A 297 -28.29 -2.97 -9.10
N THR A 298 -27.76 -3.16 -7.89
CA THR A 298 -27.94 -2.21 -6.78
C THR A 298 -26.70 -1.35 -6.62
N ARG A 299 -26.88 -0.03 -6.69
CA ARG A 299 -25.83 0.96 -6.50
C ARG A 299 -26.32 2.10 -5.61
N ILE A 300 -25.45 2.59 -4.73
CA ILE A 300 -25.64 3.83 -3.99
C ILE A 300 -24.42 4.72 -4.17
N ASP A 301 -24.63 6.03 -4.26
CA ASP A 301 -23.54 7.01 -4.35
C ASP A 301 -23.41 7.75 -3.02
N LEU A 302 -22.26 7.58 -2.36
CA LEU A 302 -22.00 8.16 -1.05
C LEU A 302 -21.35 9.53 -1.20
N LYS A 303 -21.99 10.54 -0.60
CA LYS A 303 -21.41 11.89 -0.48
C LYS A 303 -20.17 11.87 0.43
N PRO A 304 -19.22 12.81 0.25
CA PRO A 304 -18.00 12.88 1.04
C PRO A 304 -18.21 12.77 2.56
N GLN A 305 -19.26 13.39 3.11
CA GLN A 305 -19.54 13.37 4.55
C GLN A 305 -19.89 11.95 5.06
N ALA A 306 -20.62 11.16 4.26
CA ALA A 306 -20.96 9.78 4.61
C ALA A 306 -19.73 8.88 4.54
N VAL A 307 -18.89 9.06 3.50
CA VAL A 307 -17.62 8.35 3.34
C VAL A 307 -16.67 8.65 4.49
N GLU A 308 -16.53 9.93 4.86
CA GLU A 308 -15.72 10.35 6.01
C GLU A 308 -16.24 9.74 7.32
N ALA A 309 -17.56 9.67 7.50
CA ALA A 309 -18.13 9.02 8.67
C ALA A 309 -17.84 7.52 8.72
N ILE A 310 -17.92 6.81 7.59
CA ILE A 310 -17.56 5.38 7.50
C ILE A 310 -16.07 5.19 7.81
N SER A 311 -15.20 5.95 7.14
CA SER A 311 -13.76 5.83 7.34
C SER A 311 -13.37 6.17 8.79
N LYS A 312 -13.64 7.39 9.26
CA LYS A 312 -13.11 7.89 10.53
C LYS A 312 -13.83 7.31 11.75
N ARG A 313 -15.17 7.23 11.73
CA ARG A 313 -15.95 6.85 12.91
C ARG A 313 -16.18 5.35 13.03
N VAL A 314 -16.00 4.59 11.95
CA VAL A 314 -16.21 3.15 11.95
C VAL A 314 -14.88 2.42 11.75
N ALA A 315 -14.27 2.56 10.57
CA ALA A 315 -13.11 1.74 10.21
C ALA A 315 -11.84 2.12 10.99
N GLU A 316 -11.44 3.40 10.98
CA GLU A 316 -10.24 3.87 11.70
C GLU A 316 -10.37 3.67 13.20
N MET A 317 -11.49 4.10 13.81
CA MET A 317 -11.73 3.92 15.25
C MET A 317 -11.67 2.45 15.66
N TRP A 318 -12.22 1.54 14.83
CA TRP A 318 -12.17 0.12 15.12
C TRP A 318 -10.74 -0.43 14.99
N LEU A 319 -10.03 -0.11 13.90
CA LEU A 319 -8.66 -0.57 13.68
C LEU A 319 -7.67 -0.03 14.74
N GLN A 320 -7.89 1.17 15.27
CA GLN A 320 -7.09 1.72 16.36
C GLN A 320 -7.41 1.06 17.71
N GLY A 321 -8.67 0.67 17.93
CA GLY A 321 -9.11 0.08 19.20
C GLY A 321 -8.92 -1.44 19.31
N ILE A 322 -8.79 -2.15 18.19
CA ILE A 322 -8.76 -3.62 18.20
C ILE A 322 -7.41 -4.18 18.67
N ASP A 323 -6.31 -3.51 18.33
CA ASP A 323 -4.94 -3.89 18.68
C ASP A 323 -4.65 -5.39 18.38
N ASP A 324 -3.93 -6.08 19.27
CA ASP A 324 -3.59 -7.51 19.19
C ASP A 324 -4.80 -8.46 19.09
N HIS A 325 -6.04 -7.97 19.25
CA HIS A 325 -7.25 -8.79 19.24
C HIS A 325 -7.86 -9.02 17.86
N ILE A 326 -7.28 -8.46 16.80
CA ILE A 326 -7.77 -8.60 15.43
C ILE A 326 -7.80 -10.05 14.94
N THR A 327 -6.91 -10.90 15.45
CA THR A 327 -6.80 -12.33 15.09
C THR A 327 -7.77 -13.23 15.86
N ARG A 328 -8.47 -12.71 16.87
CA ARG A 328 -9.46 -13.50 17.62
C ARG A 328 -10.64 -13.87 16.72
N GLU A 329 -11.12 -15.10 16.82
CA GLU A 329 -12.24 -15.63 16.00
C GLU A 329 -13.46 -14.68 15.98
N ALA A 330 -13.82 -14.11 17.13
CA ALA A 330 -14.93 -13.17 17.28
C ALA A 330 -14.80 -11.89 16.43
N ASN A 331 -13.60 -11.55 15.95
CA ASN A 331 -13.27 -10.33 15.24
C ASN A 331 -12.86 -10.57 13.78
N LEU A 332 -12.78 -11.83 13.32
CA LEU A 332 -12.35 -12.16 11.95
C LEU A 332 -13.39 -11.79 10.89
N GLN A 333 -14.65 -11.63 11.29
CA GLN A 333 -15.77 -11.35 10.39
C GLN A 333 -16.52 -10.09 10.79
N MET A 334 -17.02 -9.39 9.79
CA MET A 334 -17.94 -8.27 9.94
C MET A 334 -19.12 -8.42 8.98
N GLN A 335 -20.22 -7.77 9.32
CA GLN A 335 -21.41 -7.72 8.50
C GLN A 335 -21.70 -6.28 8.09
N ILE A 336 -21.88 -6.08 6.80
CA ILE A 336 -22.38 -4.82 6.24
C ILE A 336 -23.82 -5.05 5.80
N THR A 337 -24.73 -4.29 6.40
CA THR A 337 -26.11 -4.20 5.98
C THR A 337 -26.32 -2.79 5.43
N VAL A 338 -26.69 -2.68 4.15
CA VAL A 338 -27.07 -1.39 3.56
C VAL A 338 -28.57 -1.39 3.38
N THR A 339 -29.21 -0.33 3.86
CA THR A 339 -30.63 -0.06 3.68
C THR A 339 -30.81 1.11 2.71
N GLY A 340 -32.04 1.46 2.35
CA GLY A 340 -32.31 2.67 1.58
C GLY A 340 -31.86 3.97 2.28
N LYS A 341 -31.56 3.93 3.60
CA LYS A 341 -31.23 5.09 4.43
C LYS A 341 -29.80 5.07 5.00
N CYS A 342 -29.37 3.89 5.45
CA CYS A 342 -28.21 3.73 6.32
C CYS A 342 -27.27 2.63 5.85
N ILE A 343 -26.02 2.76 6.24
CA ILE A 343 -25.04 1.68 6.25
C ILE A 343 -24.81 1.28 7.70
N TYR A 344 -24.97 0.00 7.96
CA TYR A 344 -24.72 -0.62 9.25
C TYR A 344 -23.49 -1.50 9.17
N THR A 345 -22.55 -1.30 10.10
CA THR A 345 -21.38 -2.15 10.27
C THR A 345 -21.49 -2.89 11.60
N SER A 346 -21.86 -4.15 11.52
CA SER A 346 -21.98 -5.03 12.68
C SER A 346 -20.67 -5.82 12.86
N HIS A 347 -20.12 -5.78 14.06
CA HIS A 347 -18.83 -6.39 14.38
C HIS A 347 -18.83 -6.98 15.80
N THR A 348 -17.81 -7.77 16.09
CA THR A 348 -17.64 -8.55 17.33
C THR A 348 -18.77 -9.55 17.55
N GLN A 349 -18.44 -10.83 17.37
CA GLN A 349 -19.39 -11.91 17.57
C GLN A 349 -19.37 -12.42 19.02
N LYS A 350 -20.56 -12.63 19.57
CA LYS A 350 -20.79 -13.36 20.82
C LYS A 350 -21.98 -14.30 20.61
N ASP A 351 -21.80 -15.58 20.92
CA ASP A 351 -22.81 -16.63 20.74
C ASP A 351 -23.41 -16.64 19.32
N GLY A 352 -22.55 -16.44 18.31
CA GLY A 352 -22.93 -16.42 16.88
C GLY A 352 -23.68 -15.15 16.42
N LYS A 353 -23.84 -14.14 17.29
CA LYS A 353 -24.51 -12.87 16.98
C LYS A 353 -23.56 -11.69 17.08
N PHE A 354 -23.72 -10.71 16.20
CA PHE A 354 -23.01 -9.44 16.33
C PHE A 354 -23.60 -8.61 17.46
N ILE A 355 -22.76 -8.15 18.38
CA ILE A 355 -23.19 -7.40 19.57
C ILE A 355 -22.94 -5.90 19.46
N VAL A 356 -22.12 -5.44 18.51
CA VAL A 356 -21.88 -4.02 18.26
C VAL A 356 -22.32 -3.67 16.84
N LYS A 357 -23.04 -2.55 16.70
CA LYS A 357 -23.56 -2.07 15.42
C LYS A 357 -23.28 -0.58 15.27
N ASN A 358 -22.39 -0.22 14.37
CA ASN A 358 -22.19 1.17 13.97
C ASN A 358 -23.18 1.54 12.86
N ARG A 359 -23.72 2.76 12.92
CA ARG A 359 -24.72 3.26 11.98
C ARG A 359 -24.24 4.55 11.33
N VAL A 360 -24.23 4.60 10.00
CA VAL A 360 -23.98 5.80 9.21
C VAL A 360 -25.20 6.08 8.34
N VAL A 361 -25.76 7.29 8.43
CA VAL A 361 -26.84 7.74 7.53
C VAL A 361 -26.19 8.31 6.28
N TYR A 362 -26.57 7.79 5.11
CA TYR A 362 -26.10 8.32 3.82
C TYR A 362 -27.23 9.00 3.03
N ASP A 363 -28.46 8.55 3.21
CA ASP A 363 -29.65 9.17 2.63
C ASP A 363 -30.70 9.41 3.74
N PRO A 364 -30.86 10.66 4.22
CA PRO A 364 -31.84 10.98 5.26
C PRO A 364 -33.30 10.71 4.86
N GLU A 365 -33.62 10.83 3.57
CA GLU A 365 -34.96 10.64 3.01
C GLU A 365 -35.25 9.16 2.71
N GLY A 366 -34.21 8.33 2.73
CA GLY A 366 -34.30 6.90 2.54
C GLY A 366 -35.12 6.16 3.60
N VAL A 367 -35.56 4.96 3.22
CA VAL A 367 -36.33 4.02 4.06
C VAL A 367 -35.39 2.97 4.65
N ASP A 368 -35.38 2.82 5.97
CA ASP A 368 -34.42 1.94 6.66
C ASP A 368 -34.84 0.46 6.61
N GLU A 369 -36.13 0.18 6.46
CA GLU A 369 -36.68 -1.17 6.30
C GLU A 369 -36.36 -1.79 4.94
N ASN A 370 -36.03 -0.95 3.95
CA ASN A 370 -35.64 -1.41 2.61
C ASN A 370 -34.18 -1.89 2.63
N VAL A 371 -33.95 -3.15 2.99
CA VAL A 371 -32.62 -3.76 2.97
C VAL A 371 -32.17 -4.01 1.53
N LEU A 372 -31.13 -3.29 1.12
CA LEU A 372 -30.54 -3.37 -0.22
C LEU A 372 -29.53 -4.52 -0.32
N ILE A 373 -28.76 -4.74 0.75
CA ILE A 373 -27.81 -5.83 0.86
C ILE A 373 -27.56 -6.16 2.33
N ASP A 374 -27.27 -7.42 2.59
CA ASP A 374 -26.80 -7.89 3.89
C ASP A 374 -25.75 -8.98 3.68
N GLN A 375 -24.47 -8.65 3.86
CA GLN A 375 -23.36 -9.55 3.52
C GLN A 375 -22.28 -9.55 4.60
N ARG A 376 -21.56 -10.66 4.69
CA ARG A 376 -20.39 -10.79 5.56
C ARG A 376 -19.10 -10.66 4.78
N PHE A 377 -18.08 -10.16 5.46
CA PHE A 377 -16.75 -9.92 4.92
C PHE A 377 -15.71 -10.36 5.95
N LEU A 378 -14.52 -10.73 5.48
CA LEU A 378 -13.36 -10.81 6.36
C LEU A 378 -12.98 -9.40 6.82
N THR A 379 -12.78 -9.23 8.11
CA THR A 379 -12.45 -7.94 8.72
C THR A 379 -11.17 -7.34 8.15
N LYS A 380 -10.16 -8.19 7.94
CA LYS A 380 -8.87 -7.81 7.34
C LYS A 380 -8.98 -7.30 5.91
N ASP A 381 -10.05 -7.67 5.19
CA ASP A 381 -10.26 -7.30 3.80
C ASP A 381 -11.12 -6.03 3.72
N LEU A 382 -12.13 -5.91 4.60
CA LEU A 382 -13.08 -4.79 4.58
C LEU A 382 -12.54 -3.52 5.27
N MET A 383 -12.04 -3.65 6.50
CA MET A 383 -11.73 -2.46 7.31
C MET A 383 -10.58 -1.61 6.78
N PRO A 384 -9.47 -2.16 6.27
CA PRO A 384 -8.42 -1.34 5.65
C PRO A 384 -8.94 -0.55 4.45
N VAL A 385 -9.78 -1.19 3.62
CA VAL A 385 -10.40 -0.52 2.47
C VAL A 385 -11.29 0.63 2.92
N LEU A 386 -12.21 0.41 3.85
CA LEU A 386 -13.09 1.47 4.35
C LEU A 386 -12.30 2.60 5.04
N ALA A 387 -11.24 2.28 5.79
CA ALA A 387 -10.38 3.28 6.41
C ALA A 387 -9.66 4.13 5.35
N SER A 388 -9.15 3.51 4.28
CA SER A 388 -8.41 4.20 3.22
C SER A 388 -9.19 5.34 2.57
N LEU A 389 -10.52 5.22 2.46
CA LEU A 389 -11.38 6.22 1.83
C LEU A 389 -11.27 7.60 2.49
N GLY A 390 -11.06 7.68 3.80
CA GLY A 390 -10.90 8.97 4.50
C GLY A 390 -9.55 9.63 4.30
N HIS A 391 -8.59 8.95 3.67
CA HIS A 391 -7.26 9.46 3.38
C HIS A 391 -7.08 9.88 1.93
N ILE A 392 -7.77 9.22 0.99
CA ILE A 392 -7.60 9.45 -0.44
C ILE A 392 -8.48 10.64 -0.87
N PRO A 393 -7.92 11.66 -1.55
CA PRO A 393 -8.68 12.81 -2.03
C PRO A 393 -9.43 12.47 -3.33
N PHE A 394 -10.66 11.99 -3.19
CA PHE A 394 -11.52 11.71 -4.34
C PHE A 394 -12.42 12.91 -4.71
N ASP A 395 -12.74 13.01 -5.99
CA ASP A 395 -13.63 14.00 -6.56
C ASP A 395 -15.09 13.50 -6.48
N GLY A 396 -15.95 14.25 -5.81
CA GLY A 396 -17.39 13.96 -5.79
C GLY A 396 -17.78 12.80 -4.87
N ALA A 397 -18.58 11.86 -5.39
CA ALA A 397 -19.15 10.76 -4.63
C ALA A 397 -18.39 9.44 -4.83
N VAL A 398 -18.41 8.57 -3.83
CA VAL A 398 -17.91 7.20 -3.94
C VAL A 398 -19.09 6.28 -4.24
N SER A 399 -19.04 5.57 -5.37
CA SER A 399 -20.06 4.62 -5.78
C SER A 399 -19.85 3.28 -5.09
N PHE A 400 -20.87 2.80 -4.39
CA PHE A 400 -20.92 1.47 -3.80
C PHE A 400 -21.86 0.62 -4.66
N LYS A 401 -21.30 -0.31 -5.44
CA LYS A 401 -22.06 -1.34 -6.14
C LYS A 401 -22.19 -2.57 -5.24
N LEU A 402 -23.42 -2.95 -4.95
CA LEU A 402 -23.76 -3.94 -3.93
C LEU A 402 -24.10 -5.27 -4.61
N GLY A 403 -23.27 -6.29 -4.42
CA GLY A 403 -23.44 -7.62 -5.01
C GLY A 403 -23.45 -8.75 -3.98
N LYS A 404 -24.06 -9.88 -4.34
CA LYS A 404 -24.07 -11.08 -3.49
C LYS A 404 -22.65 -11.60 -3.17
N HIS A 405 -21.76 -11.58 -4.17
CA HIS A 405 -20.42 -12.14 -4.06
C HIS A 405 -19.31 -11.10 -3.81
N VAL A 406 -19.65 -9.81 -3.96
CA VAL A 406 -18.66 -8.73 -3.97
C VAL A 406 -19.31 -7.39 -3.60
N LEU A 407 -18.57 -6.57 -2.86
CA LEU A 407 -18.81 -5.13 -2.74
C LEU A 407 -17.78 -4.41 -3.62
N VAL A 408 -18.24 -3.59 -4.57
CA VAL A 408 -17.33 -2.80 -5.43
C VAL A 408 -17.44 -1.32 -5.08
N LEU A 409 -16.30 -0.71 -4.83
CA LEU A 409 -16.15 0.72 -4.55
C LEU A 409 -15.49 1.40 -5.75
N GLU A 410 -16.13 2.43 -6.29
CA GLU A 410 -15.58 3.20 -7.41
C GLU A 410 -15.51 4.68 -7.08
N PHE A 411 -14.36 5.28 -7.37
CA PHE A 411 -14.15 6.72 -7.21
C PHE A 411 -13.04 7.20 -8.15
N THR A 412 -12.96 8.51 -8.33
CA THR A 412 -11.96 9.16 -9.16
C THR A 412 -11.18 10.15 -8.31
N THR A 413 -9.87 10.23 -8.50
CA THR A 413 -9.02 11.33 -8.04
C THR A 413 -8.58 12.14 -9.26
N ASP A 414 -8.00 13.31 -9.07
CA ASP A 414 -7.39 14.11 -10.15
C ASP A 414 -6.33 13.34 -10.98
N VAL A 415 -5.69 12.30 -10.43
CA VAL A 415 -4.64 11.51 -11.11
C VAL A 415 -5.09 10.15 -11.65
N ALA A 416 -6.16 9.53 -11.13
CA ALA A 416 -6.57 8.19 -11.57
C ALA A 416 -8.04 7.86 -11.25
N ASN A 417 -8.55 6.81 -11.90
CA ASN A 417 -9.81 6.16 -11.54
C ASN A 417 -9.53 4.88 -10.75
N TYR A 418 -10.29 4.65 -9.69
CA TYR A 418 -10.12 3.52 -8.77
C TYR A 418 -11.36 2.65 -8.76
N CYS A 419 -11.13 1.33 -8.78
CA CYS A 419 -12.13 0.31 -8.54
C CYS A 419 -11.58 -0.67 -7.50
N ILE A 420 -12.28 -0.83 -6.36
CA ILE A 420 -11.90 -1.75 -5.30
C ILE A 420 -13.00 -2.80 -5.16
N ALA A 421 -12.70 -4.04 -5.49
CA ALA A 421 -13.58 -5.19 -5.31
C ALA A 421 -13.22 -5.94 -4.04
N ILE A 422 -14.19 -6.06 -3.13
CA ILE A 422 -14.04 -6.73 -1.83
C ILE A 422 -14.93 -7.99 -1.85
N PRO A 423 -14.38 -9.20 -1.76
CA PRO A 423 -15.16 -10.44 -1.78
C PRO A 423 -16.04 -10.54 -0.53
N THR A 424 -17.27 -11.03 -0.71
CA THR A 424 -18.10 -11.46 0.43
C THR A 424 -17.66 -12.84 0.92
N LEU A 425 -18.09 -13.18 2.13
CA LEU A 425 -17.88 -14.49 2.73
C LEU A 425 -19.10 -15.39 2.49
N ASP A 426 -18.87 -16.56 1.94
CA ASP A 426 -19.87 -17.62 1.88
C ASP A 426 -20.02 -18.24 3.28
N LEU A 427 -21.23 -18.20 3.84
CA LEU A 427 -21.50 -18.65 5.20
C LEU A 427 -21.52 -20.18 5.32
N ASP A 428 -21.83 -20.88 4.24
CA ASP A 428 -21.95 -22.33 4.22
C ASP A 428 -20.56 -22.96 4.16
N THR A 429 -19.70 -22.45 3.29
CA THR A 429 -18.32 -22.95 3.12
C THR A 429 -17.31 -22.26 4.04
N LYS A 430 -17.67 -21.11 4.64
CA LYS A 430 -16.76 -20.22 5.38
C LYS A 430 -15.55 -19.77 4.55
N THR A 431 -15.69 -19.69 3.24
CA THR A 431 -14.64 -19.24 2.31
C THR A 431 -15.06 -17.96 1.58
N LEU A 432 -14.09 -17.29 0.94
CA LEU A 432 -14.39 -16.12 0.11
C LEU A 432 -15.18 -16.53 -1.14
N CYS A 433 -16.18 -15.74 -1.52
CA CYS A 433 -16.89 -15.92 -2.78
C CYS A 433 -15.96 -15.59 -3.96
N VAL A 434 -15.88 -16.50 -4.94
CA VAL A 434 -14.96 -16.38 -6.08
C VAL A 434 -15.61 -15.91 -7.37
N ASN A 435 -16.95 -15.89 -7.44
CA ASN A 435 -17.70 -15.70 -8.69
C ASN A 435 -17.50 -14.34 -9.38
N ALA A 436 -17.05 -13.33 -8.65
CA ALA A 436 -16.77 -11.98 -9.18
C ALA A 436 -15.30 -11.79 -9.59
N PHE A 437 -14.48 -12.83 -9.50
CA PHE A 437 -13.04 -12.78 -9.70
C PHE A 437 -12.61 -13.81 -10.73
N LYS A 438 -11.52 -13.51 -11.43
CA LYS A 438 -10.83 -14.44 -12.33
C LYS A 438 -9.34 -14.42 -12.05
N SER A 439 -8.67 -15.53 -12.33
CA SER A 439 -7.22 -15.60 -12.23
C SER A 439 -6.59 -14.83 -13.40
N TYR A 440 -5.50 -14.13 -13.13
CA TYR A 440 -4.69 -13.45 -14.13
C TYR A 440 -3.25 -13.93 -14.08
N THR A 441 -2.76 -14.39 -15.23
CA THR A 441 -1.36 -14.76 -15.45
C THR A 441 -0.64 -13.58 -16.11
N PRO A 442 0.45 -13.06 -15.52
CA PRO A 442 1.16 -11.93 -16.08
C PRO A 442 1.78 -12.20 -17.45
N VAL A 443 1.80 -11.17 -18.29
CA VAL A 443 2.52 -11.17 -19.56
C VAL A 443 4.02 -11.03 -19.28
N ILE A 444 4.80 -11.99 -19.75
CA ILE A 444 6.24 -12.11 -19.50
C ILE A 444 7.02 -11.33 -20.57
N ALA A 445 8.14 -10.72 -20.18
CA ALA A 445 9.04 -10.07 -21.14
C ALA A 445 9.66 -11.10 -22.10
N GLU A 446 9.58 -10.84 -23.40
CA GLU A 446 10.34 -11.62 -24.38
C GLU A 446 11.83 -11.30 -24.22
N LYS A 447 12.67 -12.33 -24.14
CA LYS A 447 14.12 -12.13 -24.14
C LYS A 447 14.53 -11.46 -25.45
N THR A 448 15.37 -10.44 -25.38
CA THR A 448 15.98 -9.86 -26.57
C THR A 448 16.90 -10.88 -27.26
N ALA A 449 17.21 -10.69 -28.55
CA ALA A 449 18.13 -11.58 -29.27
C ALA A 449 19.48 -11.72 -28.57
N ALA A 450 20.01 -10.63 -28.00
CA ALA A 450 21.24 -10.63 -27.21
C ALA A 450 21.11 -11.44 -25.91
N GLN A 451 20.01 -11.30 -25.18
CA GLN A 451 19.74 -12.09 -23.96
C GLN A 451 19.46 -13.57 -24.27
N MET A 452 18.89 -13.87 -25.44
CA MET A 452 18.75 -15.24 -25.92
C MET A 452 20.10 -15.83 -26.32
N GLU A 453 20.98 -15.04 -26.93
CA GLU A 453 22.34 -15.44 -27.28
C GLU A 453 23.20 -15.65 -26.03
N GLU A 454 23.12 -14.76 -25.05
CA GLU A 454 23.80 -14.90 -23.74
C GLU A 454 23.28 -16.11 -22.96
N ALA A 455 21.95 -16.30 -22.87
CA ALA A 455 21.39 -17.50 -22.27
C ALA A 455 21.72 -18.78 -23.07
N HIS A 456 21.91 -18.67 -24.39
CA HIS A 456 22.37 -19.78 -25.21
C HIS A 456 23.86 -20.09 -24.94
N ILE A 457 24.70 -19.06 -24.77
CA ILE A 457 26.10 -19.19 -24.37
C ILE A 457 26.18 -19.81 -22.98
N GLU A 458 25.45 -19.32 -21.98
CA GLU A 458 25.39 -19.92 -20.64
C GLU A 458 24.94 -21.39 -20.68
N ALA A 459 23.90 -21.71 -21.48
CA ALA A 459 23.43 -23.08 -21.64
C ALA A 459 24.42 -24.00 -22.38
N LEU A 460 25.24 -23.43 -23.27
CA LEU A 460 26.31 -24.14 -23.98
C LEU A 460 27.57 -24.31 -23.12
N VAL A 461 27.86 -23.35 -22.24
CA VAL A 461 28.96 -23.40 -21.27
C VAL A 461 28.63 -24.41 -20.17
N GLY A 462 27.34 -24.60 -19.85
CA GLY A 462 26.87 -25.55 -18.83
C GLY A 462 27.42 -25.23 -17.43
N ASP A 463 27.02 -26.01 -16.42
CA ASP A 463 27.71 -26.04 -15.13
C ASP A 463 29.08 -26.72 -15.30
N HIS A 464 29.97 -26.15 -16.11
CA HIS A 464 31.37 -26.49 -16.03
C HIS A 464 31.89 -25.86 -14.74
N GLU A 465 32.14 -26.70 -13.74
CA GLU A 465 32.97 -26.34 -12.59
C GLU A 465 34.26 -25.71 -13.11
N LEU A 466 34.31 -24.37 -13.15
CA LEU A 466 35.50 -23.57 -13.42
C LEU A 466 36.44 -23.60 -12.21
N ASN A 467 36.66 -24.80 -11.67
CA ASN A 467 37.68 -25.10 -10.68
C ASN A 467 38.77 -25.98 -11.33
N ASP A 468 39.27 -25.59 -12.51
CA ASP A 468 40.58 -26.08 -12.94
C ASP A 468 41.66 -25.16 -12.38
N TYR A 469 41.98 -25.35 -11.10
CA TYR A 469 43.23 -24.86 -10.51
C TYR A 469 44.39 -25.72 -11.01
N SER A 470 44.69 -25.67 -12.30
CA SER A 470 45.98 -26.16 -12.81
C SER A 470 47.02 -25.04 -12.71
N ILE A 471 48.20 -25.37 -12.20
CA ILE A 471 49.30 -24.44 -11.91
C ILE A 471 49.90 -23.78 -13.18
N ASP A 472 49.53 -24.24 -14.38
CA ASP A 472 50.24 -23.91 -15.62
C ASP A 472 49.38 -23.25 -16.72
N GLY A 473 48.16 -22.77 -16.45
CA GLY A 473 47.30 -22.28 -17.55
C GLY A 473 46.32 -21.17 -17.19
N ALA A 474 46.78 -19.92 -17.17
CA ALA A 474 45.88 -18.78 -17.36
C ALA A 474 46.46 -17.79 -18.38
N ILE A 475 45.80 -17.71 -19.53
CA ILE A 475 45.93 -16.59 -20.46
C ILE A 475 45.35 -15.37 -19.75
N VAL A 476 46.20 -14.41 -19.43
CA VAL A 476 45.79 -13.09 -18.95
C VAL A 476 45.39 -12.27 -20.16
N THR A 477 44.09 -12.01 -20.33
CA THR A 477 43.65 -10.83 -21.09
C THR A 477 43.55 -9.66 -20.11
N HIS A 478 44.54 -8.76 -20.21
CA HIS A 478 44.43 -7.40 -19.72
C HIS A 478 43.36 -6.68 -20.54
N ASP A 479 42.26 -6.31 -19.91
CA ASP A 479 41.53 -5.05 -20.07
C ASP A 479 40.10 -5.25 -19.55
N ASP A 480 39.88 -4.88 -18.28
CA ASP A 480 38.79 -4.00 -17.84
C ASP A 480 38.60 -4.10 -16.32
N ILE A 481 38.82 -2.95 -15.69
CA ILE A 481 38.74 -2.70 -14.26
C ILE A 481 37.29 -2.31 -13.92
N GLU A 482 36.82 -2.80 -12.77
CA GLU A 482 35.64 -2.36 -12.00
C GLU A 482 34.23 -2.78 -12.48
N THR A 483 33.89 -4.05 -12.24
CA THR A 483 32.67 -4.42 -11.49
C THR A 483 32.91 -5.79 -10.85
N ILE A 484 32.99 -5.87 -9.52
CA ILE A 484 33.08 -7.16 -8.82
C ILE A 484 31.64 -7.65 -8.61
N TYR A 485 31.17 -8.50 -9.53
CA TYR A 485 30.13 -9.47 -9.22
C TYR A 485 30.77 -10.58 -8.41
N VAL A 486 30.25 -10.85 -7.21
CA VAL A 486 30.64 -12.05 -6.46
C VAL A 486 29.73 -13.16 -6.93
N GLU A 487 30.23 -13.96 -7.87
CA GLU A 487 29.72 -15.29 -8.19
C GLU A 487 29.98 -16.20 -6.98
N ILE A 488 29.00 -17.02 -6.57
CA ILE A 488 29.18 -18.03 -5.52
C ILE A 488 29.50 -19.36 -6.18
#